data_AF-A0A3D1R9J2-F1
#
_entry.id   AF-A0A3D1R9J2-F1
#
_cell.length_a   1.000
_cell.length_b   1.000
_cell.length_c   1.000
_cell.angle_alpha   90.00
_cell.angle_beta   90.00
_cell.angle_gamma   90.00
#
_symmetry.space_group_name_H-M   'P 1'
#
loop_
_entity.id
_entity.type
_entity.pdbx_description
1 polymer ?
#
loop_
_entity_poly.entity_id
_entity_poly.type
_entity_poly.pdbx_seq_one_letter_code
_entity_poly.pdbx_strand_id
1 'polypeptide(L)'
;MLTAFLAAAASPQAVAEKERGDRLAANGDFASAQEAYQNAEKLSPSYSEAINQLGFLFARQGKLDESLGHFQRAIAVDSSFALAHYNLGFVLRKLGRHAEAVEALSAYCALAPSDGSGHYSLADSLMAVGDKERALAAFEQYVRVEKDPQKQARLDKANKAIEQLRSELAVAVPAQLGDEAAASGGAMATLPGASVAGVAAVAPTAVATAPAAAAAAPVSTAAATEAPSAPAASAVATAPAVPVAPDRIAFADQKLAEALQLRASGKKRESLFALQDATNADPHNARAVFELGVAYAENYYFPQAIERWQRVLTMNVDEATRSAALANVEKARKLMGGGSSPSGAASATPAVASAAAAASAAPVATGGVAETAGSAQAQQQPVVQPPAAAAPPAAPTPQELYIKGAELYGQQRFGEAIRQFDASIAAKPDFPQAFTARGSARFAQREYARALADYSQAMRLNATLASPILGVAESLNALGRKADAIPYYQAYIASRSADVQPGLQEVARQRLAEIGQ
;
A
#
# COMPACT_ATOMS: atom_id res chain seq x y z
N MET A 1 0.12 21.18 -11.82
CA MET A 1 -1.27 20.88 -12.25
C MET A 1 -1.40 19.40 -12.53
N LEU A 2 -2.58 18.91 -12.91
CA LEU A 2 -2.78 17.53 -13.37
C LEU A 2 -3.77 17.61 -14.53
N THR A 3 -3.27 17.55 -15.76
CA THR A 3 -4.12 17.67 -16.96
C THR A 3 -4.85 16.36 -17.17
N ALA A 4 -6.10 16.30 -16.69
CA ALA A 4 -7.03 15.31 -17.18
C ALA A 4 -7.20 15.55 -18.70
N PHE A 5 -6.71 14.62 -19.51
CA PHE A 5 -7.18 14.49 -20.88
C PHE A 5 -8.66 14.10 -20.80
N LEU A 6 -9.55 15.10 -20.88
CA LEU A 6 -10.91 14.85 -21.33
C LEU A 6 -10.77 14.25 -22.74
N ALA A 7 -11.08 12.97 -22.87
CA ALA A 7 -11.08 12.31 -24.17
C ALA A 7 -11.99 13.10 -25.11
N ALA A 8 -11.41 13.69 -26.15
CA ALA A 8 -12.15 14.50 -27.10
C ALA A 8 -13.25 13.62 -27.71
N ALA A 9 -14.51 14.05 -27.59
CA ALA A 9 -15.66 13.29 -28.07
C ALA A 9 -15.45 12.94 -29.56
N ALA A 10 -15.60 11.67 -29.90
CA ALA A 10 -15.32 11.17 -31.24
C ALA A 10 -16.15 11.93 -32.28
N SER A 11 -15.53 12.24 -33.42
CA SER A 11 -16.23 12.97 -34.48
C SER A 11 -17.44 12.16 -34.97
N PRO A 12 -18.55 12.80 -35.41
CA PRO A 12 -19.70 12.07 -35.93
C PRO A 12 -19.35 11.13 -37.11
N GLN A 13 -18.29 11.45 -37.86
CA GLN A 13 -17.75 10.59 -38.91
C GLN A 13 -17.02 9.36 -38.34
N ALA A 14 -16.24 9.51 -37.26
CA ALA A 14 -15.61 8.39 -36.57
C ALA A 14 -16.63 7.45 -35.94
N VAL A 15 -17.70 7.99 -35.33
CA VAL A 15 -18.82 7.20 -34.81
C VAL A 15 -19.52 6.44 -35.95
N ALA A 16 -19.83 7.10 -37.06
CA ALA A 16 -20.48 6.47 -38.22
C ALA A 16 -19.64 5.33 -38.85
N GLU A 17 -18.32 5.51 -38.97
CA GLU A 17 -17.41 4.45 -39.44
C GLU A 17 -17.28 3.31 -38.41
N LYS A 18 -17.31 3.60 -37.10
CA LYS A 18 -17.33 2.56 -36.06
C LYS A 18 -18.62 1.74 -36.12
N GLU A 19 -19.79 2.37 -36.22
CA GLU A 19 -21.05 1.66 -36.40
C GLU A 19 -21.11 0.86 -37.72
N ARG A 20 -20.49 1.39 -38.79
CA ARG A 20 -20.33 0.66 -40.06
C ARG A 20 -19.50 -0.61 -39.84
N GLY A 21 -18.41 -0.52 -39.07
CA GLY A 21 -17.63 -1.66 -38.62
C GLY A 21 -18.45 -2.67 -37.81
N ASP A 22 -19.25 -2.20 -36.84
CA ASP A 22 -20.13 -3.06 -36.03
C ASP A 22 -21.11 -3.85 -36.91
N ARG A 23 -21.75 -3.18 -37.89
CA ARG A 23 -22.68 -3.81 -38.86
C ARG A 23 -21.99 -4.83 -39.76
N LEU A 24 -20.77 -4.54 -40.24
CA LEU A 24 -19.99 -5.45 -41.09
C LEU A 24 -19.50 -6.68 -40.30
N ALA A 25 -19.05 -6.48 -39.06
CA ALA A 25 -18.63 -7.56 -38.16
C ALA A 25 -19.79 -8.48 -37.74
N ALA A 26 -21.00 -7.93 -37.58
CA ALA A 26 -22.22 -8.73 -37.36
C ALA A 26 -22.56 -9.62 -38.57
N ASN A 27 -22.36 -9.11 -39.79
CA ASN A 27 -22.53 -9.86 -41.03
C ASN A 27 -21.39 -10.85 -41.34
N GLY A 28 -20.33 -10.88 -40.51
CA GLY A 28 -19.17 -11.74 -40.69
C GLY A 28 -18.09 -11.22 -41.66
N ASP A 29 -18.28 -10.04 -42.26
CA ASP A 29 -17.25 -9.38 -43.07
C ASP A 29 -16.22 -8.69 -42.17
N PHE A 30 -15.30 -9.48 -41.64
CA PHE A 30 -14.22 -9.00 -40.78
C PHE A 30 -13.19 -8.16 -41.53
N ALA A 31 -13.07 -8.28 -42.86
CA ALA A 31 -12.11 -7.48 -43.62
C ALA A 31 -12.59 -6.02 -43.72
N SER A 32 -13.81 -5.81 -44.22
CA SER A 32 -14.40 -4.48 -44.32
C SER A 32 -14.69 -3.86 -42.94
N ALA A 33 -15.01 -4.68 -41.93
CA ALA A 33 -15.13 -4.20 -40.55
C ALA A 33 -13.81 -3.65 -40.01
N GLN A 34 -12.68 -4.32 -40.26
CA GLN A 34 -11.35 -3.85 -39.85
C GLN A 34 -11.04 -2.50 -40.50
N GLU A 35 -11.33 -2.33 -41.79
CA GLU A 35 -11.11 -1.07 -42.50
C GLU A 35 -11.96 0.07 -41.89
N ALA A 36 -13.24 -0.18 -41.63
CA ALA A 36 -14.15 0.81 -41.06
C ALA A 36 -13.72 1.25 -39.64
N TYR A 37 -13.34 0.32 -38.76
CA TYR A 37 -12.79 0.69 -37.45
C TYR A 37 -11.44 1.42 -37.56
N GLN A 38 -10.57 1.05 -38.51
CA GLN A 38 -9.32 1.78 -38.77
C GLN A 38 -9.60 3.20 -39.31
N ASN A 39 -10.66 3.41 -40.08
CA ASN A 39 -11.09 4.74 -40.53
C ASN A 39 -11.64 5.56 -39.36
N ALA A 40 -12.41 4.95 -38.45
CA ALA A 40 -12.82 5.59 -37.20
C ALA A 40 -11.61 6.00 -36.33
N GLU A 41 -10.59 5.16 -36.21
CA GLU A 41 -9.35 5.50 -35.49
C GLU A 41 -8.57 6.64 -36.18
N LYS A 42 -8.48 6.67 -37.52
CA LYS A 42 -7.88 7.79 -38.28
C LYS A 42 -8.63 9.11 -38.06
N LEU A 43 -9.97 9.05 -38.02
CA LEU A 43 -10.87 10.21 -37.85
C LEU A 43 -10.95 10.69 -36.39
N SER A 44 -10.57 9.87 -35.42
CA SER A 44 -10.49 10.22 -33.99
C SER A 44 -9.52 9.27 -33.27
N PRO A 45 -8.21 9.58 -33.23
CA PRO A 45 -7.19 8.70 -32.63
C PRO A 45 -7.34 8.45 -31.12
N SER A 46 -8.21 9.20 -30.45
CA SER A 46 -8.62 9.01 -29.05
C SER A 46 -9.98 8.30 -28.88
N TYR A 47 -10.51 7.64 -29.91
CA TYR A 47 -11.80 6.96 -29.82
C TYR A 47 -11.66 5.51 -29.31
N SER A 48 -11.64 5.37 -27.99
CA SER A 48 -11.39 4.08 -27.31
C SER A 48 -12.33 2.94 -27.73
N GLU A 49 -13.58 3.21 -28.09
CA GLU A 49 -14.48 2.18 -28.64
C GLU A 49 -13.93 1.57 -29.93
N ALA A 50 -13.57 2.38 -30.93
CA ALA A 50 -13.07 1.88 -32.22
C ALA A 50 -11.77 1.09 -32.05
N ILE A 51 -10.87 1.57 -31.18
CA ILE A 51 -9.62 0.89 -30.83
C ILE A 51 -9.91 -0.48 -30.16
N ASN A 52 -10.90 -0.55 -29.26
CA ASN A 52 -11.37 -1.81 -28.67
C ASN A 52 -12.03 -2.74 -29.69
N GLN A 53 -12.84 -2.23 -30.61
CA GLN A 53 -13.45 -3.07 -31.66
C GLN A 53 -12.40 -3.69 -32.58
N LEU A 54 -11.31 -2.97 -32.90
CA LEU A 54 -10.14 -3.56 -33.57
C LEU A 54 -9.50 -4.65 -32.72
N GLY A 55 -9.23 -4.40 -31.43
CA GLY A 55 -8.70 -5.41 -30.51
C GLY A 55 -9.56 -6.67 -30.46
N PHE A 56 -10.89 -6.52 -30.37
CA PHE A 56 -11.85 -7.63 -30.37
C PHE A 56 -11.85 -8.40 -31.70
N LEU A 57 -11.73 -7.68 -32.82
CA LEU A 57 -11.64 -8.30 -34.14
C LEU A 57 -10.35 -9.12 -34.29
N PHE A 58 -9.20 -8.61 -33.85
CA PHE A 58 -7.94 -9.35 -33.83
C PHE A 58 -8.04 -10.59 -32.92
N ALA A 59 -8.67 -10.49 -31.73
CA ALA A 59 -8.94 -11.65 -30.88
C ALA A 59 -9.80 -12.72 -31.58
N ARG A 60 -10.81 -12.32 -32.36
CA ARG A 60 -11.63 -13.24 -33.15
C ARG A 60 -10.87 -13.88 -34.32
N GLN A 61 -9.87 -13.20 -34.88
CA GLN A 61 -8.96 -13.75 -35.88
C GLN A 61 -7.87 -14.67 -35.28
N GLY A 62 -7.80 -14.84 -33.95
CA GLY A 62 -6.73 -15.57 -33.26
C GLY A 62 -5.42 -14.79 -33.12
N LYS A 63 -5.40 -13.53 -33.52
CA LYS A 63 -4.27 -12.58 -33.44
C LYS A 63 -4.23 -11.95 -32.06
N LEU A 64 -3.81 -12.75 -31.07
CA LEU A 64 -3.95 -12.42 -29.65
C LEU A 64 -2.98 -11.31 -29.22
N ASP A 65 -1.76 -11.26 -29.74
CA ASP A 65 -0.77 -10.25 -29.36
C ASP A 65 -1.08 -8.86 -29.96
N GLU A 66 -1.52 -8.79 -31.22
CA GLU A 66 -2.04 -7.54 -31.79
C GLU A 66 -3.28 -7.05 -31.02
N SER A 67 -4.14 -7.98 -30.59
CA SER A 67 -5.31 -7.70 -29.78
C SER A 67 -4.97 -7.08 -28.41
N LEU A 68 -3.95 -7.61 -27.71
CA LEU A 68 -3.44 -7.02 -26.46
C LEU A 68 -3.05 -5.55 -26.65
N GLY A 69 -2.27 -5.25 -27.71
CA GLY A 69 -1.81 -3.89 -28.01
C GLY A 69 -2.97 -2.91 -28.23
N HIS A 70 -4.04 -3.35 -28.90
CA HIS A 70 -5.24 -2.53 -29.08
C HIS A 70 -5.98 -2.27 -27.76
N PHE A 71 -6.21 -3.27 -26.89
CA PHE A 71 -6.88 -3.03 -25.61
C PHE A 71 -6.04 -2.17 -24.66
N GLN A 72 -4.72 -2.38 -24.62
CA GLN A 72 -3.79 -1.55 -23.85
C GLN A 72 -3.82 -0.09 -24.33
N ARG A 73 -3.89 0.16 -25.65
CA ARG A 73 -4.08 1.51 -26.21
C ARG A 73 -5.44 2.11 -25.83
N ALA A 74 -6.53 1.34 -25.90
CA ALA A 74 -7.86 1.83 -25.49
C ALA A 74 -7.89 2.24 -24.01
N ILE A 75 -7.22 1.49 -23.12
CA ILE A 75 -7.08 1.80 -21.69
C ILE A 75 -6.13 2.99 -21.44
N ALA A 76 -5.09 3.16 -22.27
CA ALA A 76 -4.19 4.32 -22.19
C ALA A 76 -4.84 5.64 -22.65
N VAL A 77 -5.86 5.55 -23.52
CA VAL A 77 -6.67 6.69 -23.99
C VAL A 77 -7.83 6.97 -23.03
N ASP A 78 -8.54 5.94 -22.57
CA ASP A 78 -9.57 6.05 -21.54
C ASP A 78 -9.40 4.92 -20.50
N SER A 79 -8.81 5.25 -19.36
CA SER A 79 -8.59 4.31 -18.26
C SER A 79 -9.87 3.87 -17.56
N SER A 80 -10.99 4.57 -17.79
CA SER A 80 -12.31 4.23 -17.27
C SER A 80 -13.12 3.31 -18.18
N PHE A 81 -12.62 2.99 -19.39
CA PHE A 81 -13.34 2.17 -20.35
C PHE A 81 -13.36 0.69 -19.97
N ALA A 82 -14.32 0.33 -19.12
CA ALA A 82 -14.50 -1.00 -18.52
C ALA A 82 -14.38 -2.17 -19.52
N LEU A 83 -14.98 -2.04 -20.71
CA LEU A 83 -15.00 -3.12 -21.71
C LEU A 83 -13.60 -3.47 -22.23
N ALA A 84 -12.70 -2.50 -22.37
CA ALA A 84 -11.32 -2.75 -22.78
C ALA A 84 -10.54 -3.53 -21.72
N HIS A 85 -10.76 -3.25 -20.42
CA HIS A 85 -10.19 -4.02 -19.31
C HIS A 85 -10.69 -5.47 -19.28
N TYR A 86 -12.00 -5.69 -19.49
CA TYR A 86 -12.58 -7.04 -19.59
C TYR A 86 -11.99 -7.83 -20.76
N ASN A 87 -11.93 -7.22 -21.95
CA ASN A 87 -11.43 -7.86 -23.15
C ASN A 87 -9.92 -8.14 -23.08
N LEU A 88 -9.13 -7.23 -22.50
CA LEU A 88 -7.73 -7.45 -22.17
C LEU A 88 -7.56 -8.67 -21.25
N GLY A 89 -8.34 -8.74 -20.17
CA GLY A 89 -8.37 -9.89 -19.28
C GLY A 89 -8.72 -11.21 -19.97
N PHE A 90 -9.72 -11.19 -20.86
CA PHE A 90 -10.12 -12.36 -21.66
C PHE A 90 -9.00 -12.87 -22.59
N VAL A 91 -8.27 -11.96 -23.26
CA VAL A 91 -7.14 -12.35 -24.14
C VAL A 91 -5.93 -12.81 -23.33
N LEU A 92 -5.61 -12.15 -22.21
CA LEU A 92 -4.55 -12.60 -21.30
C LEU A 92 -4.83 -14.01 -20.75
N ARG A 93 -6.10 -14.33 -20.40
CA ARG A 93 -6.51 -15.70 -20.04
C ARG A 93 -6.29 -16.70 -21.18
N LYS A 94 -6.58 -16.34 -22.43
CA LYS A 94 -6.33 -17.20 -23.61
C LYS A 94 -4.84 -17.46 -23.86
N LEU A 95 -3.98 -16.51 -23.49
CA LEU A 95 -2.52 -16.63 -23.56
C LEU A 95 -1.89 -17.30 -22.32
N GLY A 96 -2.69 -17.77 -21.35
CA GLY A 96 -2.19 -18.32 -20.08
C GLY A 96 -1.57 -17.28 -19.13
N ARG A 97 -1.64 -15.99 -19.47
CA ARG A 97 -1.07 -14.84 -18.72
C ARG A 97 -1.98 -14.46 -17.54
N HIS A 98 -2.29 -15.44 -16.69
CA HIS A 98 -3.33 -15.34 -15.66
C HIS A 98 -3.08 -14.25 -14.62
N ALA A 99 -1.82 -13.98 -14.24
CA ALA A 99 -1.49 -12.92 -13.29
C ALA A 99 -1.84 -11.52 -13.83
N GLU A 100 -1.55 -11.24 -15.10
CA GLU A 100 -1.92 -9.97 -15.74
C GLU A 100 -3.44 -9.90 -15.98
N ALA A 101 -4.08 -11.04 -16.29
CA ALA A 101 -5.54 -11.11 -16.40
C ALA A 101 -6.25 -10.79 -15.08
N VAL A 102 -5.68 -11.19 -13.95
CA VAL A 102 -6.21 -10.84 -12.61
C VAL A 102 -6.22 -9.33 -12.39
N GLU A 103 -5.19 -8.60 -12.80
CA GLU A 103 -5.14 -7.14 -12.62
C GLU A 103 -6.11 -6.42 -13.58
N ALA A 104 -6.15 -6.80 -14.86
CA ALA A 104 -7.11 -6.26 -15.83
C ALA A 104 -8.57 -6.53 -15.43
N LEU A 105 -8.88 -7.75 -14.95
CA LEU A 105 -10.24 -8.10 -14.50
C LEU A 105 -10.57 -7.46 -13.15
N SER A 106 -9.58 -7.20 -12.28
CA SER A 106 -9.80 -6.42 -11.05
C SER A 106 -10.15 -4.96 -11.38
N ALA A 107 -9.49 -4.35 -12.36
CA ALA A 107 -9.84 -3.01 -12.84
C ALA A 107 -11.26 -2.97 -13.46
N TYR A 108 -11.61 -3.97 -14.27
CA TYR A 108 -12.98 -4.11 -14.80
C TYR A 108 -14.02 -4.24 -13.68
N CYS A 109 -13.80 -5.11 -12.69
CA CYS A 109 -14.69 -5.30 -11.54
C CYS A 109 -14.83 -4.04 -10.65
N ALA A 110 -13.85 -3.13 -10.66
CA ALA A 110 -13.95 -1.84 -9.99
C ALA A 110 -14.79 -0.82 -10.77
N LEU A 111 -14.74 -0.86 -12.11
CA LEU A 111 -15.50 0.02 -13.00
C LEU A 111 -16.95 -0.45 -13.23
N ALA A 112 -17.18 -1.76 -13.24
CA ALA A 112 -18.47 -2.40 -13.47
C ALA A 112 -18.83 -3.40 -12.34
N PRO A 113 -18.97 -2.94 -11.07
CA PRO A 113 -19.10 -3.83 -9.90
C PRO A 113 -20.37 -4.70 -9.89
N SER A 114 -21.37 -4.38 -10.71
CA SER A 114 -22.61 -5.14 -10.88
C SER A 114 -22.58 -6.21 -11.98
N ASP A 115 -21.55 -6.26 -12.86
CA ASP A 115 -21.49 -7.29 -13.91
C ASP A 115 -20.83 -8.57 -13.38
N GLY A 116 -21.62 -9.65 -13.29
CA GLY A 116 -21.15 -10.96 -12.86
C GLY A 116 -20.06 -11.56 -13.77
N SER A 117 -20.03 -11.20 -15.05
CA SER A 117 -19.10 -11.74 -16.05
C SER A 117 -17.64 -11.45 -15.69
N GLY A 118 -17.39 -10.29 -15.07
CA GLY A 118 -16.10 -9.88 -14.55
C GLY A 118 -15.69 -10.71 -13.35
N HIS A 119 -16.53 -10.74 -12.31
CA HIS A 119 -16.25 -11.45 -11.06
C HIS A 119 -16.00 -12.94 -11.28
N TYR A 120 -16.78 -13.59 -12.17
CA TYR A 120 -16.54 -14.98 -12.54
C TYR A 120 -15.20 -15.18 -13.28
N SER A 121 -14.87 -14.29 -14.21
CA SER A 121 -13.61 -14.37 -14.98
C SER A 121 -12.39 -14.08 -14.12
N LEU A 122 -12.53 -13.17 -13.16
CA LEU A 122 -11.53 -12.85 -12.14
C LEU A 122 -11.30 -14.07 -11.25
N ALA A 123 -12.38 -14.71 -10.76
CA ALA A 123 -12.30 -15.92 -9.94
C ALA A 123 -11.59 -17.10 -10.66
N ASP A 124 -11.97 -17.40 -11.91
CA ASP A 124 -11.28 -18.40 -12.74
C ASP A 124 -9.77 -18.08 -12.89
N SER A 125 -9.40 -16.80 -12.99
CA SER A 125 -8.00 -16.37 -13.17
C SER A 125 -7.20 -16.41 -11.86
N LEU A 126 -7.84 -16.11 -10.74
CA LEU A 126 -7.29 -16.23 -9.39
C LEU A 126 -7.04 -17.70 -9.03
N MET A 127 -7.96 -18.60 -9.38
CA MET A 127 -7.75 -20.05 -9.27
C MET A 127 -6.51 -20.51 -10.05
N ALA A 128 -6.30 -19.99 -11.26
CA ALA A 128 -5.18 -20.36 -12.11
C ALA A 128 -3.80 -19.87 -11.60
N VAL A 129 -3.76 -18.82 -10.76
CA VAL A 129 -2.54 -18.38 -10.05
C VAL A 129 -2.46 -18.89 -8.60
N GLY A 130 -3.43 -19.70 -8.15
CA GLY A 130 -3.47 -20.26 -6.80
C GLY A 130 -3.95 -19.31 -5.69
N ASP A 131 -4.44 -18.12 -6.03
CA ASP A 131 -4.93 -17.09 -5.10
C ASP A 131 -6.38 -17.40 -4.64
N LYS A 132 -6.49 -18.51 -3.90
CA LYS A 132 -7.77 -19.14 -3.52
C LYS A 132 -8.66 -18.23 -2.68
N GLU A 133 -8.08 -17.47 -1.75
CA GLU A 133 -8.80 -16.56 -0.86
C GLU A 133 -9.51 -15.43 -1.64
N ARG A 134 -8.86 -14.84 -2.65
CA ARG A 134 -9.54 -13.89 -3.56
C ARG A 134 -10.47 -14.60 -4.55
N ALA A 135 -10.13 -15.80 -5.03
CA ALA A 135 -10.98 -16.56 -5.94
C ALA A 135 -12.36 -16.85 -5.32
N LEU A 136 -12.38 -17.27 -4.04
CA LEU A 136 -13.58 -17.47 -3.25
C LEU A 136 -14.41 -16.18 -3.17
N ALA A 137 -13.81 -15.05 -2.77
CA ALA A 137 -14.52 -13.77 -2.68
C ALA A 137 -15.07 -13.30 -4.04
N ALA A 138 -14.37 -13.57 -5.14
CA ALA A 138 -14.82 -13.24 -6.49
C ALA A 138 -15.98 -14.16 -6.97
N PHE A 139 -15.97 -15.46 -6.66
CA PHE A 139 -17.13 -16.32 -6.90
C PHE A 139 -18.34 -15.92 -6.04
N GLU A 140 -18.15 -15.59 -4.76
CA GLU A 140 -19.21 -15.11 -3.87
C GLU A 140 -19.83 -13.81 -4.40
N GLN A 141 -19.02 -12.87 -4.90
CA GLN A 141 -19.51 -11.65 -5.51
C GLN A 141 -20.23 -11.90 -6.84
N TYR A 142 -19.75 -12.85 -7.67
CA TYR A 142 -20.47 -13.29 -8.87
C TYR A 142 -21.89 -13.79 -8.53
N VAL A 143 -22.01 -14.72 -7.58
CA VAL A 143 -23.32 -15.26 -7.15
C VAL A 143 -24.20 -14.16 -6.52
N ARG A 144 -23.59 -13.19 -5.81
CA ARG A 144 -24.32 -12.04 -5.27
C ARG A 144 -24.93 -11.16 -6.37
N VAL A 145 -24.19 -10.79 -7.41
CA VAL A 145 -24.67 -9.83 -8.43
C VAL A 145 -25.42 -10.47 -9.60
N GLU A 146 -25.07 -11.70 -9.98
CA GLU A 146 -25.64 -12.36 -11.15
C GLU A 146 -27.08 -12.83 -10.91
N LYS A 147 -27.98 -12.55 -11.85
CA LYS A 147 -29.43 -12.84 -11.73
C LYS A 147 -30.07 -13.38 -13.01
N ASP A 148 -29.31 -13.49 -14.10
CA ASP A 148 -29.79 -14.02 -15.38
C ASP A 148 -30.00 -15.56 -15.31
N PRO A 149 -31.24 -16.07 -15.49
CA PRO A 149 -31.53 -17.49 -15.48
C PRO A 149 -30.76 -18.30 -16.55
N GLN A 150 -30.37 -17.68 -17.67
CA GLN A 150 -29.59 -18.36 -18.72
C GLN A 150 -28.18 -18.76 -18.23
N LYS A 151 -27.70 -18.14 -17.15
CA LYS A 151 -26.39 -18.42 -16.56
C LYS A 151 -26.46 -19.38 -15.36
N GLN A 152 -27.61 -20.03 -15.10
CA GLN A 152 -27.77 -20.92 -13.95
C GLN A 152 -26.67 -21.99 -13.84
N ALA A 153 -26.30 -22.66 -14.94
CA ALA A 153 -25.22 -23.67 -14.93
C ALA A 153 -23.84 -23.09 -14.53
N ARG A 154 -23.62 -21.77 -14.71
CA ARG A 154 -22.41 -21.07 -14.24
C ARG A 154 -22.53 -20.66 -12.77
N LEU A 155 -23.73 -20.29 -12.30
CA LEU A 155 -24.03 -20.12 -10.87
C LEU A 155 -23.82 -21.43 -10.10
N ASP A 156 -24.30 -22.56 -10.62
CA ASP A 156 -24.13 -23.89 -9.99
C ASP A 156 -22.64 -24.27 -9.89
N LYS A 157 -21.87 -24.05 -10.97
CA LYS A 157 -20.41 -24.24 -10.95
C LYS A 157 -19.72 -23.31 -9.94
N ALA A 158 -20.15 -22.06 -9.82
CA ALA A 158 -19.60 -21.12 -8.85
C ALA A 158 -19.94 -21.52 -7.40
N ASN A 159 -21.18 -21.91 -7.11
CA ASN A 159 -21.60 -22.41 -5.80
C ASN A 159 -20.79 -23.63 -5.36
N LYS A 160 -20.57 -24.60 -6.26
CA LYS A 160 -19.71 -25.76 -5.99
C LYS A 160 -18.24 -25.36 -5.73
N ALA A 161 -17.73 -24.37 -6.46
CA ALA A 161 -16.39 -23.84 -6.23
C ALA A 161 -16.28 -23.11 -4.87
N ILE A 162 -17.32 -22.35 -4.47
CA ILE A 162 -17.41 -21.70 -3.16
C ILE A 162 -17.39 -22.73 -2.02
N GLU A 163 -18.19 -23.80 -2.13
CA GLU A 163 -18.23 -24.90 -1.15
C GLU A 163 -16.85 -25.57 -1.00
N GLN A 164 -16.24 -25.97 -2.11
CA GLN A 164 -14.90 -26.57 -2.11
C GLN A 164 -13.85 -25.61 -1.51
N LEU A 165 -13.82 -24.36 -1.95
CA LEU A 165 -12.84 -23.37 -1.47
C LEU A 165 -13.03 -23.04 0.01
N ARG A 166 -14.27 -22.96 0.51
CA ARG A 166 -14.52 -22.78 1.96
C ARG A 166 -14.00 -23.97 2.78
N SER A 167 -14.14 -25.20 2.27
CA SER A 167 -13.57 -26.38 2.94
C SER A 167 -12.05 -26.44 2.86
N GLU A 168 -11.43 -26.01 1.76
CA GLU A 168 -9.97 -25.98 1.61
C GLU A 168 -9.30 -24.84 2.39
N LEU A 169 -10.01 -23.72 2.57
CA LEU A 169 -9.54 -22.52 3.29
C LEU A 169 -9.98 -22.47 4.75
N ALA A 170 -10.55 -23.55 5.28
CA ALA A 170 -10.96 -23.66 6.68
C ALA A 170 -9.73 -23.67 7.60
N VAL A 171 -9.34 -22.51 8.12
CA VAL A 171 -8.33 -22.41 9.18
C VAL A 171 -8.89 -23.02 10.46
N ALA A 172 -8.10 -23.84 11.14
CA ALA A 172 -8.48 -24.39 12.45
C ALA A 172 -8.60 -23.25 13.46
N VAL A 173 -9.81 -23.05 14.00
CA VAL A 173 -10.08 -22.07 15.05
C VAL A 173 -9.44 -22.58 16.35
N PRO A 174 -8.50 -21.84 17.00
CA PRO A 174 -7.84 -22.30 18.22
C PRO A 174 -8.85 -22.54 19.35
N ALA A 175 -8.97 -23.80 19.78
CA ALA A 175 -10.07 -24.23 20.65
C ALA A 175 -10.06 -23.60 22.06
N GLN A 176 -8.88 -23.20 22.55
CA GLN A 176 -8.69 -22.38 23.75
C GLN A 176 -7.25 -21.82 23.75
N LEU A 177 -7.10 -20.50 23.79
CA LEU A 177 -5.83 -19.84 24.09
C LEU A 177 -5.78 -19.50 25.58
N GLY A 178 -5.46 -20.51 26.38
CA GLY A 178 -5.18 -20.39 27.81
C GLY A 178 -3.79 -19.85 28.11
N ASP A 179 -3.47 -19.71 29.40
CA ASP A 179 -2.27 -19.02 29.90
C ASP A 179 -0.96 -19.82 29.71
N GLU A 180 -0.50 -20.00 28.46
CA GLU A 180 0.86 -20.48 28.15
C GLU A 180 1.91 -19.43 28.51
N ALA A 181 2.21 -19.34 29.80
CA ALA A 181 3.12 -18.35 30.36
C ALA A 181 4.57 -18.55 29.91
N ALA A 182 5.16 -17.50 29.32
CA ALA A 182 6.59 -17.19 29.34
C ALA A 182 7.57 -18.35 28.98
N ALA A 183 7.20 -19.21 28.02
CA ALA A 183 8.05 -20.32 27.57
C ALA A 183 9.04 -19.89 26.47
N SER A 184 10.34 -19.88 26.83
CA SER A 184 11.50 -19.66 25.95
C SER A 184 11.59 -18.31 25.19
N GLY A 185 12.39 -17.40 25.77
CA GLY A 185 13.46 -16.81 24.97
C GLY A 185 14.36 -17.95 24.46
N GLY A 186 14.76 -17.92 23.20
CA GLY A 186 15.10 -19.13 22.44
C GLY A 186 16.23 -20.00 23.00
N ALA A 187 16.02 -21.32 22.95
CA ALA A 187 17.04 -22.35 23.15
C ALA A 187 16.79 -23.54 22.20
N MET A 188 17.87 -24.14 21.67
CA MET A 188 17.77 -25.45 21.00
C MET A 188 17.63 -26.56 22.03
N ALA A 189 16.63 -27.44 21.87
CA ALA A 189 16.51 -28.66 22.69
C ALA A 189 15.84 -29.82 21.91
N THR A 190 16.68 -30.62 21.25
CA THR A 190 16.58 -32.08 21.10
C THR A 190 15.19 -32.75 21.10
N LEU A 191 14.79 -33.29 19.94
CA LEU A 191 13.85 -34.43 19.86
C LEU A 191 14.61 -35.75 20.09
N PRO A 192 14.14 -36.67 20.96
CA PRO A 192 14.63 -38.06 20.98
C PRO A 192 14.02 -38.83 19.80
N GLY A 193 14.88 -39.44 18.98
CA GLY A 193 14.50 -39.84 17.62
C GLY A 193 13.84 -41.21 17.46
N ALA A 194 13.25 -41.40 16.29
CA ALA A 194 13.08 -42.69 15.61
C ALA A 194 13.77 -42.61 14.24
N SER A 195 14.41 -43.71 13.81
CA SER A 195 15.09 -43.84 12.51
C SER A 195 14.22 -44.70 11.56
N VAL A 196 14.47 -44.90 10.25
CA VAL A 196 15.75 -45.00 9.52
C VAL A 196 15.61 -44.68 8.02
N ALA A 197 16.76 -44.33 7.41
CA ALA A 197 17.22 -44.70 6.05
C ALA A 197 16.53 -44.22 4.75
N GLY A 198 17.33 -43.57 3.89
CA GLY A 198 17.19 -43.56 2.42
C GLY A 198 16.32 -42.46 1.80
N VAL A 199 16.56 -41.98 0.56
CA VAL A 199 17.60 -42.33 -0.44
C VAL A 199 17.88 -41.10 -1.34
N ALA A 200 19.13 -40.93 -1.80
CA ALA A 200 19.61 -40.17 -2.97
C ALA A 200 19.19 -38.70 -3.23
N ALA A 201 20.16 -37.92 -3.73
CA ALA A 201 19.96 -36.55 -4.21
C ALA A 201 19.76 -36.50 -5.74
N VAL A 202 19.06 -35.46 -6.22
CA VAL A 202 19.20 -34.95 -7.60
C VAL A 202 19.20 -33.41 -7.58
N ALA A 203 20.20 -32.82 -8.23
CA ALA A 203 20.23 -31.47 -8.78
C ALA A 203 20.57 -31.63 -10.29
N PRO A 204 20.25 -30.70 -11.22
CA PRO A 204 20.53 -29.25 -11.19
C PRO A 204 19.27 -28.41 -11.60
N THR A 205 19.27 -27.15 -12.05
CA THR A 205 20.28 -26.25 -12.69
C THR A 205 19.92 -24.76 -12.52
N ALA A 206 20.87 -23.85 -12.75
CA ALA A 206 20.68 -22.38 -12.80
C ALA A 206 19.97 -21.91 -14.11
N VAL A 207 19.67 -20.62 -14.39
CA VAL A 207 20.61 -19.49 -14.64
C VAL A 207 19.85 -18.14 -14.77
N ALA A 208 20.32 -17.06 -14.09
CA ALA A 208 20.26 -15.60 -14.41
C ALA A 208 18.89 -14.91 -14.77
N THR A 209 18.67 -13.58 -14.79
CA THR A 209 19.42 -12.35 -14.37
C THR A 209 18.43 -11.19 -14.08
N ALA A 210 18.92 -10.07 -13.52
CA ALA A 210 18.21 -8.75 -13.36
C ALA A 210 18.24 -7.92 -14.70
N PRO A 211 17.85 -6.61 -14.82
CA PRO A 211 17.50 -5.61 -13.77
C PRO A 211 16.44 -4.48 -14.06
N ALA A 212 16.01 -3.81 -12.97
CA ALA A 212 15.83 -2.34 -12.74
C ALA A 212 14.94 -1.37 -13.58
N ALA A 213 14.59 -0.25 -12.90
CA ALA A 213 14.27 1.12 -13.35
C ALA A 213 12.85 1.46 -13.93
N ALA A 214 12.45 2.74 -14.10
CA ALA A 214 12.42 3.92 -13.19
C ALA A 214 11.72 5.16 -13.85
N ALA A 215 11.01 6.00 -13.06
CA ALA A 215 10.64 7.42 -13.34
C ALA A 215 9.75 7.74 -14.59
N ALA A 216 9.33 8.99 -14.88
CA ALA A 216 8.55 9.97 -14.05
C ALA A 216 8.00 11.19 -14.87
N ALA A 217 6.68 11.46 -14.81
CA ALA A 217 5.99 12.76 -15.11
C ALA A 217 6.23 13.41 -16.52
N PRO A 218 5.84 14.68 -16.83
CA PRO A 218 4.81 15.59 -16.27
C PRO A 218 3.88 16.34 -17.31
N VAL A 219 2.60 16.55 -16.93
CA VAL A 219 1.83 17.83 -16.86
C VAL A 219 2.14 19.03 -17.80
N SER A 220 1.11 19.63 -18.45
CA SER A 220 0.96 21.11 -18.65
C SER A 220 -0.47 21.59 -19.04
N THR A 221 -0.71 22.92 -19.07
CA THR A 221 -2.00 23.67 -19.18
C THR A 221 -2.12 24.53 -20.48
N ALA A 222 -3.03 25.50 -20.78
CA ALA A 222 -3.97 26.37 -20.01
C ALA A 222 -5.02 27.13 -20.90
N ALA A 223 -5.93 27.91 -20.25
CA ALA A 223 -6.67 29.11 -20.75
C ALA A 223 -7.73 28.93 -21.89
N ALA A 224 -8.76 29.77 -22.13
CA ALA A 224 -9.49 30.90 -21.46
C ALA A 224 -10.70 31.29 -22.39
N THR A 225 -11.77 32.07 -22.11
CA THR A 225 -12.42 32.79 -20.97
C THR A 225 -13.96 32.90 -21.31
N GLU A 226 -14.90 33.80 -20.94
CA GLU A 226 -15.07 35.05 -20.13
C GLU A 226 -16.61 35.21 -19.77
N ALA A 227 -17.01 35.77 -18.61
CA ALA A 227 -17.70 37.08 -18.38
C ALA A 227 -19.10 37.33 -19.04
N PRO A 228 -20.11 37.94 -18.34
CA PRO A 228 -19.95 39.23 -17.62
C PRO A 228 -20.72 39.50 -16.28
N SER A 229 -20.10 40.35 -15.44
CA SER A 229 -20.66 41.38 -14.51
C SER A 229 -21.60 41.04 -13.31
N ALA A 230 -21.39 41.79 -12.22
CA ALA A 230 -22.21 41.88 -10.99
C ALA A 230 -22.63 43.35 -10.70
N PRO A 231 -23.29 43.66 -9.57
CA PRO A 231 -22.57 44.32 -8.45
C PRO A 231 -23.06 43.83 -7.05
N ALA A 232 -22.60 44.27 -5.87
CA ALA A 232 -21.68 45.34 -5.47
C ALA A 232 -20.79 44.89 -4.27
N ALA A 233 -19.86 45.72 -3.79
CA ALA A 233 -18.88 45.34 -2.76
C ALA A 233 -18.73 46.41 -1.65
N SER A 234 -18.37 45.99 -0.42
CA SER A 234 -17.32 46.58 0.45
C SER A 234 -17.50 46.22 1.94
N ALA A 235 -16.49 45.58 2.54
CA ALA A 235 -15.93 45.93 3.86
C ALA A 235 -14.71 45.03 4.17
N VAL A 236 -13.64 45.62 4.73
CA VAL A 236 -12.51 44.85 5.28
C VAL A 236 -12.82 44.54 6.75
N ALA A 237 -12.69 43.27 7.15
CA ALA A 237 -12.73 42.86 8.55
C ALA A 237 -11.67 41.80 8.83
N THR A 238 -10.64 42.15 9.59
CA THR A 238 -9.75 41.19 10.24
C THR A 238 -10.56 40.39 11.26
N ALA A 239 -10.68 39.07 11.08
CA ALA A 239 -11.27 38.20 12.10
C ALA A 239 -10.41 38.25 13.39
N PRO A 240 -11.02 38.43 14.57
CA PRO A 240 -10.28 38.54 15.82
C PRO A 240 -9.71 37.18 16.25
N ALA A 241 -8.71 37.20 17.12
CA ALA A 241 -8.26 36.01 17.82
C ALA A 241 -9.41 35.42 18.64
N VAL A 242 -9.66 34.11 18.50
CA VAL A 242 -10.68 33.41 19.27
C VAL A 242 -10.28 33.42 20.76
N PRO A 243 -11.14 33.88 21.68
CA PRO A 243 -10.82 33.83 23.10
C PRO A 243 -10.72 32.37 23.55
N VAL A 244 -9.59 32.00 24.17
CA VAL A 244 -9.36 30.62 24.62
C VAL A 244 -10.30 30.31 25.78
N ALA A 245 -11.20 29.33 25.58
CA ALA A 245 -12.13 28.90 26.61
C ALA A 245 -11.36 28.25 27.78
N PRO A 246 -11.55 28.70 29.03
CA PRO A 246 -10.72 28.29 30.17
C PRO A 246 -10.76 26.78 30.43
N ASP A 247 -11.90 26.14 30.19
CA ASP A 247 -12.14 24.71 30.40
C ASP A 247 -11.15 23.82 29.62
N ARG A 248 -10.68 24.26 28.45
CA ARG A 248 -9.72 23.48 27.64
C ARG A 248 -8.30 23.50 28.18
N ILE A 249 -7.86 24.63 28.74
CA ILE A 249 -6.56 24.72 29.42
C ILE A 249 -6.62 23.89 30.70
N ALA A 250 -7.68 24.04 31.51
CA ALA A 250 -7.87 23.27 32.72
C ALA A 250 -7.92 21.75 32.46
N PHE A 251 -8.60 21.31 31.39
CA PHE A 251 -8.61 19.92 30.95
C PHE A 251 -7.23 19.43 30.47
N ALA A 252 -6.47 20.28 29.76
CA ALA A 252 -5.10 19.95 29.33
C ALA A 252 -4.16 19.74 30.52
N ASP A 253 -4.20 20.62 31.52
CA ASP A 253 -3.40 20.50 32.74
C ASP A 253 -3.83 19.32 33.62
N GLN A 254 -5.15 19.04 33.71
CA GLN A 254 -5.67 17.82 34.34
C GLN A 254 -5.09 16.57 33.67
N LYS A 255 -5.12 16.52 32.33
CA LYS A 255 -4.62 15.36 31.57
C LYS A 255 -3.10 15.21 31.63
N LEU A 256 -2.36 16.31 31.71
CA LEU A 256 -0.92 16.30 32.00
C LEU A 256 -0.63 15.72 33.40
N ALA A 257 -1.37 16.14 34.43
CA ALA A 257 -1.21 15.62 35.79
C ALA A 257 -1.55 14.12 35.88
N GLU A 258 -2.65 13.69 35.27
CA GLU A 258 -3.05 12.28 35.12
C GLU A 258 -1.94 11.45 34.47
N ALA A 259 -1.39 11.94 33.35
CA ALA A 259 -0.34 11.23 32.62
C ALA A 259 0.96 11.06 33.42
N LEU A 260 1.35 12.06 34.21
CA LEU A 260 2.54 12.00 35.06
C LEU A 260 2.37 10.98 36.19
N GLN A 261 1.18 10.91 36.82
CA GLN A 261 0.86 9.88 37.81
C GLN A 261 0.90 8.48 37.19
N LEU A 262 0.24 8.28 36.04
CA LEU A 262 0.25 7.01 35.31
C LEU A 262 1.68 6.55 34.98
N ARG A 263 2.56 7.46 34.56
CA ARG A 263 3.96 7.17 34.24
C ARG A 263 4.79 6.81 35.47
N ALA A 264 4.60 7.52 36.58
CA ALA A 264 5.21 7.17 37.87
C ALA A 264 4.74 5.78 38.38
N SER A 265 3.49 5.41 38.10
CA SER A 265 2.93 4.06 38.35
C SER A 265 3.35 3.01 37.31
N GLY A 266 4.34 3.29 36.44
CA GLY A 266 4.84 2.37 35.42
C GLY A 266 3.92 2.17 34.21
N LYS A 267 2.74 2.81 34.17
CA LYS A 267 1.71 2.63 33.15
C LYS A 267 1.99 3.46 31.88
N LYS A 268 3.13 3.19 31.24
CA LYS A 268 3.66 3.96 30.09
C LYS A 268 2.68 4.15 28.92
N ARG A 269 1.84 3.17 28.62
CA ARG A 269 0.86 3.24 27.52
C ARG A 269 -0.36 4.11 27.86
N GLU A 270 -0.85 4.05 29.09
CA GLU A 270 -1.97 4.90 29.55
C GLU A 270 -1.52 6.37 29.65
N SER A 271 -0.30 6.61 30.16
CA SER A 271 0.33 7.94 30.18
C SER A 271 0.43 8.58 28.80
N LEU A 272 0.79 7.79 27.77
CA LEU A 272 0.91 8.28 26.39
C LEU A 272 -0.41 8.83 25.84
N PHE A 273 -1.54 8.17 26.12
CA PHE A 273 -2.87 8.64 25.71
C PHE A 273 -3.28 9.92 26.45
N ALA A 274 -3.08 9.98 27.77
CA ALA A 274 -3.38 11.19 28.54
C ALA A 274 -2.51 12.41 28.10
N LEU A 275 -1.27 12.18 27.63
CA LEU A 275 -0.45 13.24 27.01
C LEU A 275 -0.93 13.64 25.60
N GLN A 276 -1.46 12.71 24.82
CA GLN A 276 -2.12 13.04 23.55
C GLN A 276 -3.36 13.91 23.80
N ASP A 277 -4.24 13.52 24.74
CA ASP A 277 -5.40 14.33 25.15
C ASP A 277 -5.00 15.74 25.58
N ALA A 278 -3.98 15.88 26.43
CA ALA A 278 -3.48 17.17 26.89
C ALA A 278 -3.01 18.07 25.74
N THR A 279 -2.20 17.54 24.82
CA THR A 279 -1.67 18.31 23.67
C THR A 279 -2.70 18.56 22.55
N ASN A 280 -3.80 17.81 22.53
CA ASN A 280 -4.96 18.08 21.66
C ASN A 280 -5.87 19.18 22.25
N ALA A 281 -6.01 19.22 23.58
CA ALA A 281 -6.81 20.20 24.29
C ALA A 281 -6.14 21.59 24.36
N ASP A 282 -4.83 21.63 24.66
CA ASP A 282 -3.99 22.81 24.49
C ASP A 282 -2.72 22.49 23.65
N PRO A 283 -2.77 22.77 22.33
CA PRO A 283 -1.61 22.70 21.43
C PRO A 283 -0.44 23.62 21.80
N HIS A 284 -0.62 24.58 22.72
CA HIS A 284 0.39 25.53 23.18
C HIS A 284 0.97 25.18 24.56
N ASN A 285 0.48 24.12 25.24
CA ASN A 285 1.05 23.65 26.50
C ASN A 285 2.42 22.99 26.26
N ALA A 286 3.49 23.77 26.38
CA ALA A 286 4.85 23.32 26.10
C ALA A 286 5.29 22.14 26.99
N ARG A 287 4.77 22.03 28.23
CA ARG A 287 5.11 20.92 29.13
C ARG A 287 4.44 19.63 28.69
N ALA A 288 3.17 19.67 28.28
CA ALA A 288 2.48 18.52 27.71
C ALA A 288 3.15 18.03 26.42
N VAL A 289 3.56 18.95 25.53
CA VAL A 289 4.28 18.58 24.29
C VAL A 289 5.67 18.00 24.61
N PHE A 290 6.39 18.54 25.60
CA PHE A 290 7.68 18.01 26.04
C PHE A 290 7.55 16.57 26.59
N GLU A 291 6.62 16.34 27.52
CA GLU A 291 6.43 15.05 28.16
C GLU A 291 5.86 14.01 27.20
N LEU A 292 5.02 14.41 26.23
CA LEU A 292 4.59 13.55 25.13
C LEU A 292 5.79 13.05 24.31
N GLY A 293 6.80 13.90 24.09
CA GLY A 293 8.08 13.49 23.50
C GLY A 293 8.80 12.41 24.33
N VAL A 294 8.86 12.56 25.66
CA VAL A 294 9.51 11.56 26.52
C VAL A 294 8.70 10.26 26.60
N ALA A 295 7.37 10.33 26.61
CA ALA A 295 6.49 9.17 26.56
C ALA A 295 6.64 8.38 25.24
N TYR A 296 6.80 9.06 24.10
CA TYR A 296 7.15 8.38 22.84
C TYR A 296 8.51 7.67 22.95
N ALA A 297 9.55 8.33 23.46
CA ALA A 297 10.89 7.74 23.61
C ALA A 297 10.94 6.55 24.59
N GLU A 298 10.17 6.58 25.69
CA GLU A 298 10.06 5.46 26.64
C GLU A 298 9.33 4.23 26.08
N ASN A 299 8.63 4.40 24.96
CA ASN A 299 8.02 3.33 24.15
C ASN A 299 8.78 3.11 22.82
N TYR A 300 10.04 3.59 22.72
CA TYR A 300 10.94 3.47 21.55
C TYR A 300 10.49 4.15 20.25
N TYR A 301 9.47 5.02 20.29
CA TYR A 301 9.00 5.83 19.17
C TYR A 301 9.87 7.10 18.98
N PHE A 302 11.17 6.90 18.70
CA PHE A 302 12.16 7.97 18.66
C PHE A 302 11.91 9.08 17.61
N PRO A 303 11.42 8.81 16.38
CA PRO A 303 11.07 9.86 15.42
C PRO A 303 9.96 10.79 15.94
N GLN A 304 8.91 10.22 16.52
CA GLN A 304 7.79 10.95 17.12
C GLN A 304 8.24 11.74 18.36
N ALA A 305 9.14 11.17 19.17
CA ALA A 305 9.76 11.88 20.29
C ALA A 305 10.52 13.13 19.84
N ILE A 306 11.35 12.99 18.80
CA ILE A 306 12.12 14.08 18.20
C ILE A 306 11.20 15.16 17.62
N GLU A 307 10.12 14.79 16.91
CA GLU A 307 9.13 15.73 16.38
C GLU A 307 8.52 16.60 17.50
N ARG A 308 8.15 15.98 18.63
CA ARG A 308 7.56 16.68 19.79
C ARG A 308 8.56 17.60 20.46
N TRP A 309 9.79 17.16 20.71
CA TRP A 309 10.81 18.04 21.30
C TRP A 309 11.24 19.17 20.34
N GLN A 310 11.33 18.92 19.03
CA GLN A 310 11.57 19.99 18.05
C GLN A 310 10.43 21.02 18.04
N ARG A 311 9.17 20.59 18.22
CA ARG A 311 8.04 21.52 18.42
C ARG A 311 8.19 22.36 19.70
N VAL A 312 8.68 21.78 20.81
CA VAL A 312 8.98 22.58 22.03
C VAL A 312 10.02 23.66 21.76
N LEU A 313 11.03 23.40 20.91
CA LEU A 313 12.03 24.41 20.52
C LEU A 313 11.45 25.59 19.70
N THR A 314 10.27 25.44 19.10
CA THR A 314 9.56 26.54 18.41
C THR A 314 8.60 27.31 19.32
N MET A 315 8.48 26.92 20.60
CA MET A 315 7.56 27.51 21.57
C MET A 315 8.29 28.50 22.50
N ASN A 316 7.54 29.40 23.13
CA ASN A 316 8.10 30.29 24.14
C ASN A 316 8.36 29.51 25.45
N VAL A 317 9.59 29.05 25.61
CA VAL A 317 10.04 28.25 26.78
C VAL A 317 11.31 28.83 27.39
N ASP A 318 11.53 28.49 28.67
CA ASP A 318 12.76 28.78 29.39
C ASP A 318 13.97 28.01 28.83
N GLU A 319 15.17 28.43 29.21
CA GLU A 319 16.41 27.85 28.68
C GLU A 319 16.71 26.44 29.20
N ALA A 320 16.21 26.05 30.38
CA ALA A 320 16.38 24.68 30.87
C ALA A 320 15.49 23.71 30.10
N THR A 321 14.24 24.07 29.81
CA THR A 321 13.34 23.32 28.92
C THR A 321 13.90 23.23 27.49
N ARG A 322 14.44 24.34 26.95
CA ARG A 322 15.11 24.36 25.63
C ARG A 322 16.32 23.43 25.58
N SER A 323 17.21 23.53 26.56
CA SER A 323 18.40 22.69 26.70
C SER A 323 18.04 21.20 26.86
N ALA A 324 17.07 20.88 27.71
CA ALA A 324 16.58 19.50 27.90
C ALA A 324 15.95 18.92 26.62
N ALA A 325 15.23 19.73 25.83
CA ALA A 325 14.67 19.30 24.55
C ALA A 325 15.78 19.03 23.51
N LEU A 326 16.80 19.88 23.42
CA LEU A 326 17.99 19.64 22.57
C LEU A 326 18.74 18.37 22.98
N ALA A 327 19.02 18.20 24.28
CA ALA A 327 19.71 17.02 24.80
C ALA A 327 18.93 15.72 24.54
N ASN A 328 17.60 15.75 24.69
CA ASN A 328 16.73 14.62 24.37
C ASN A 328 16.71 14.30 22.86
N VAL A 329 16.65 15.31 21.99
CA VAL A 329 16.75 15.13 20.53
C VAL A 329 18.09 14.53 20.13
N GLU A 330 19.21 15.03 20.68
CA GLU A 330 20.54 14.48 20.39
C GLU A 330 20.68 13.04 20.92
N LYS A 331 20.18 12.75 22.13
CA LYS A 331 20.16 11.41 22.72
C LYS A 331 19.35 10.44 21.87
N ALA A 332 18.17 10.84 21.40
CA ALA A 332 17.34 9.99 20.53
C ALA A 332 17.99 9.76 19.15
N ARG A 333 18.63 10.77 18.54
CA ARG A 333 19.41 10.59 17.30
C ARG A 333 20.59 9.63 17.50
N LYS A 334 21.33 9.77 18.61
CA LYS A 334 22.41 8.83 18.99
C LYS A 334 21.89 7.39 19.18
N LEU A 335 20.73 7.22 19.82
CA LEU A 335 20.07 5.92 20.01
C LEU A 335 19.51 5.30 18.71
N MET A 336 19.16 6.12 17.72
CA MET A 336 18.79 5.67 16.36
C MET A 336 20.01 5.40 15.46
N GLY A 337 21.25 5.58 15.94
CA GLY A 337 22.46 5.30 15.19
C GLY A 337 23.01 6.48 14.39
N GLY A 338 23.59 7.47 15.08
CA GLY A 338 24.38 8.52 14.43
C GLY A 338 24.62 9.75 15.31
N GLY A 339 25.88 10.00 15.68
CA GLY A 339 26.28 11.23 16.36
C GLY A 339 26.96 12.19 15.39
N SER A 340 26.33 13.34 15.11
CA SER A 340 26.93 14.53 14.50
C SER A 340 26.13 15.78 14.87
N SER A 341 26.81 16.79 15.39
CA SER A 341 26.29 18.11 15.79
C SER A 341 27.38 19.17 15.52
N PRO A 342 27.06 20.47 15.37
CA PRO A 342 25.89 21.05 14.71
C PRO A 342 26.31 22.09 13.65
N SER A 343 25.34 22.63 12.90
CA SER A 343 25.49 23.94 12.25
C SER A 343 24.23 24.76 12.52
N GLY A 344 24.41 25.97 13.03
CA GLY A 344 23.32 26.88 13.38
C GLY A 344 23.48 28.21 12.68
N ALA A 345 22.45 28.60 11.93
CA ALA A 345 22.24 29.97 11.50
C ALA A 345 20.74 30.26 11.57
N ALA A 346 20.35 31.21 12.41
CA ALA A 346 18.99 31.72 12.48
C ALA A 346 18.84 32.94 11.55
N SER A 347 17.59 33.37 11.36
CA SER A 347 17.17 34.61 10.67
C SER A 347 17.54 34.78 9.20
N ALA A 348 16.57 34.54 8.32
CA ALA A 348 16.19 35.47 7.26
C ALA A 348 14.70 35.28 6.94
N THR A 349 13.94 36.38 6.80
CA THR A 349 12.54 36.37 6.34
C THR A 349 12.45 36.36 4.81
N PRO A 350 11.32 35.90 4.22
CA PRO A 350 11.22 35.74 2.78
C PRO A 350 11.02 37.07 2.04
N ALA A 351 11.68 37.23 0.88
CA ALA A 351 11.47 38.33 -0.05
C ALA A 351 11.39 37.84 -1.50
N VAL A 352 10.32 38.27 -2.17
CA VAL A 352 9.91 38.17 -3.58
C VAL A 352 10.99 38.07 -4.69
N ALA A 353 10.60 37.32 -5.74
CA ALA A 353 11.04 37.41 -7.14
C ALA A 353 12.51 37.02 -7.45
N SER A 354 12.92 36.74 -8.70
CA SER A 354 12.22 36.77 -10.00
C SER A 354 12.60 35.55 -10.87
N ALA A 355 11.88 35.37 -11.98
CA ALA A 355 12.06 34.30 -12.96
C ALA A 355 13.33 34.41 -13.82
N ALA A 356 13.52 33.39 -14.66
CA ALA A 356 14.33 33.35 -15.89
C ALA A 356 15.87 33.25 -15.74
N ALA A 357 16.59 32.63 -16.68
CA ALA A 357 16.22 31.61 -17.68
C ALA A 357 17.48 31.02 -18.32
N ALA A 358 17.34 29.83 -18.93
CA ALA A 358 18.18 29.32 -20.01
C ALA A 358 19.69 29.07 -19.69
N ALA A 359 20.46 28.42 -20.58
CA ALA A 359 20.19 27.21 -21.36
C ALA A 359 21.52 26.73 -21.97
N SER A 360 21.67 25.41 -22.19
CA SER A 360 22.76 24.83 -23.00
C SER A 360 24.19 25.07 -22.45
N ALA A 361 25.25 24.43 -22.94
CA ALA A 361 25.40 23.06 -23.45
C ALA A 361 26.87 22.66 -23.27
N ALA A 362 27.15 21.35 -23.29
CA ALA A 362 28.51 20.88 -23.56
C ALA A 362 28.87 21.10 -25.04
N PRO A 363 30.16 21.23 -25.36
CA PRO A 363 30.70 20.42 -26.45
C PRO A 363 31.89 19.55 -26.01
N VAL A 364 32.28 18.62 -26.88
CA VAL A 364 33.29 17.58 -26.67
C VAL A 364 34.48 17.81 -27.61
N ALA A 365 35.70 17.58 -27.13
CA ALA A 365 36.89 17.27 -27.93
C ALA A 365 37.85 16.38 -27.08
N THR A 366 38.53 15.31 -27.49
CA THR A 366 39.01 14.69 -28.78
C THR A 366 40.45 15.04 -29.20
N GLY A 367 41.37 14.09 -29.01
CA GLY A 367 42.73 14.04 -29.61
C GLY A 367 43.85 14.79 -28.84
N GLY A 368 45.11 14.33 -28.83
CA GLY A 368 45.66 13.04 -29.31
C GLY A 368 47.20 12.95 -29.32
N VAL A 369 47.73 11.73 -29.11
CA VAL A 369 49.05 11.14 -29.49
C VAL A 369 50.41 11.89 -29.33
N ALA A 370 51.37 11.19 -28.68
CA ALA A 370 52.85 11.22 -28.88
C ALA A 370 53.63 12.55 -28.70
N GLU A 371 54.93 12.65 -28.36
CA GLU A 371 55.96 11.79 -27.71
C GLU A 371 57.08 12.75 -27.16
N THR A 372 58.25 12.42 -26.61
CA THR A 372 59.15 11.24 -26.67
C THR A 372 59.93 11.08 -25.33
N ALA A 373 61.15 10.51 -25.32
CA ALA A 373 61.98 10.22 -24.14
C ALA A 373 62.85 11.38 -23.60
N GLY A 374 63.16 11.33 -22.30
CA GLY A 374 64.19 12.15 -21.63
C GLY A 374 64.41 11.72 -20.17
N SER A 375 65.61 11.24 -19.81
CA SER A 375 65.85 10.51 -18.55
C SER A 375 66.42 11.37 -17.42
N ALA A 376 65.78 11.34 -16.24
CA ALA A 376 66.36 11.76 -14.95
C ALA A 376 65.81 10.89 -13.80
N GLN A 377 66.61 10.66 -12.76
CA GLN A 377 66.24 9.82 -11.60
C GLN A 377 65.80 10.63 -10.38
N ALA A 378 65.07 9.96 -9.48
CA ALA A 378 64.58 10.44 -8.18
C ALA A 378 63.52 11.56 -8.24
N GLN A 379 62.47 11.57 -7.41
CA GLN A 379 62.32 10.95 -6.08
C GLN A 379 61.00 10.17 -5.94
N GLN A 380 60.90 9.32 -4.92
CA GLN A 380 59.70 8.52 -4.62
C GLN A 380 58.60 9.41 -4.02
N GLN A 381 57.47 9.57 -4.72
CA GLN A 381 56.21 9.93 -4.07
C GLN A 381 55.48 8.64 -3.66
N PRO A 382 54.92 8.57 -2.44
CA PRO A 382 54.17 7.39 -2.02
C PRO A 382 52.89 7.26 -2.84
N VAL A 383 52.68 6.11 -3.48
CA VAL A 383 51.42 5.80 -4.16
C VAL A 383 50.35 5.58 -3.10
N VAL A 384 49.64 6.65 -2.77
CA VAL A 384 48.41 6.58 -1.97
C VAL A 384 47.39 5.80 -2.80
N GLN A 385 47.17 4.54 -2.44
CA GLN A 385 46.03 3.80 -2.97
C GLN A 385 44.75 4.58 -2.64
N PRO A 386 43.82 4.79 -3.59
CA PRO A 386 42.53 5.36 -3.25
C PRO A 386 41.88 4.46 -2.17
N PRO A 387 41.26 5.03 -1.12
CA PRO A 387 40.71 4.25 -0.04
C PRO A 387 39.72 3.24 -0.61
N ALA A 388 39.88 1.96 -0.22
CA ALA A 388 39.02 0.88 -0.68
C ALA A 388 37.56 1.29 -0.50
N ALA A 389 36.80 1.29 -1.61
CA ALA A 389 35.43 1.82 -1.62
C ALA A 389 34.63 1.13 -0.50
N ALA A 390 34.09 1.95 0.41
CA ALA A 390 33.41 1.45 1.59
C ALA A 390 32.33 0.44 1.16
N ALA A 391 32.37 -0.76 1.75
CA ALA A 391 31.43 -1.82 1.40
C ALA A 391 30.00 -1.27 1.48
N PRO A 392 29.13 -1.57 0.49
CA PRO A 392 27.77 -1.05 0.48
C PRO A 392 27.08 -1.39 1.81
N PRO A 393 26.26 -0.48 2.37
CA PRO A 393 25.64 -0.69 3.67
C PRO A 393 24.89 -2.02 3.68
N ALA A 394 25.03 -2.76 4.79
CA ALA A 394 24.45 -4.09 4.93
C ALA A 394 22.94 -4.05 4.60
N ALA A 395 22.48 -5.07 3.87
CA ALA A 395 21.07 -5.17 3.51
C ALA A 395 20.20 -5.18 4.78
N PRO A 396 19.10 -4.40 4.82
CA PRO A 396 18.30 -4.24 6.03
C PRO A 396 17.69 -5.58 6.45
N THR A 397 17.73 -5.86 7.75
CA THR A 397 17.22 -7.11 8.33
C THR A 397 15.69 -7.22 8.17
N PRO A 398 15.12 -8.44 8.25
CA PRO A 398 13.67 -8.63 8.26
C PRO A 398 12.97 -7.79 9.34
N GLN A 399 13.62 -7.60 10.49
CA GLN A 399 13.10 -6.83 11.62
C GLN A 399 13.08 -5.32 11.34
N GLU A 400 14.13 -4.76 10.73
CA GLU A 400 14.17 -3.33 10.35
C GLU A 400 13.15 -3.03 9.23
N LEU A 401 13.00 -3.94 8.26
CA LEU A 401 11.96 -3.86 7.23
C LEU A 401 10.55 -3.88 7.84
N TYR A 402 10.31 -4.74 8.84
CA TYR A 402 9.06 -4.77 9.59
C TYR A 402 8.81 -3.47 10.38
N ILE A 403 9.81 -2.97 11.12
CA ILE A 403 9.69 -1.73 11.92
C ILE A 403 9.37 -0.54 11.00
N LYS A 404 10.08 -0.42 9.88
CA LYS A 404 9.84 0.63 8.88
C LYS A 404 8.46 0.50 8.22
N GLY A 405 7.98 -0.73 8.00
CA GLY A 405 6.60 -0.99 7.58
C GLY A 405 5.57 -0.52 8.62
N ALA A 406 5.81 -0.80 9.90
CA ALA A 406 4.95 -0.36 11.00
C ALA A 406 4.96 1.18 11.18
N GLU A 407 6.10 1.84 10.97
CA GLU A 407 6.18 3.30 10.96
C GLU A 407 5.35 3.91 9.82
N LEU A 408 5.50 3.38 8.60
CA LEU A 408 4.70 3.81 7.44
C LEU A 408 3.20 3.53 7.63
N TYR A 409 2.84 2.42 8.29
CA TYR A 409 1.45 2.13 8.68
C TYR A 409 0.91 3.18 9.68
N GLY A 410 1.71 3.57 10.68
CA GLY A 410 1.37 4.66 11.60
C GLY A 410 1.23 6.03 10.91
N GLN A 411 1.98 6.25 9.83
CA GLN A 411 1.83 7.42 8.93
C GLN A 411 0.65 7.28 7.95
N GLN A 412 -0.18 6.23 8.04
CA GLN A 412 -1.27 5.88 7.12
C GLN A 412 -0.82 5.64 5.66
N ARG A 413 0.47 5.45 5.41
CA ARG A 413 1.08 5.20 4.09
C ARG A 413 1.00 3.71 3.75
N PHE A 414 -0.21 3.15 3.76
CA PHE A 414 -0.46 1.71 3.75
C PHE A 414 0.19 0.95 2.56
N GLY A 415 0.12 1.48 1.34
CA GLY A 415 0.79 0.89 0.17
C GLY A 415 2.33 1.00 0.19
N GLU A 416 2.90 1.77 1.10
CA GLU A 416 4.35 1.81 1.37
C GLU A 416 4.71 0.84 2.50
N ALA A 417 3.87 0.78 3.54
CA ALA A 417 3.96 -0.20 4.62
C ALA A 417 3.94 -1.64 4.09
N ILE A 418 2.97 -1.98 3.23
CA ILE A 418 2.87 -3.28 2.55
C ILE A 418 4.19 -3.64 1.86
N ARG A 419 4.78 -2.73 1.07
CA ARG A 419 6.04 -3.00 0.36
C ARG A 419 7.23 -3.25 1.30
N GLN A 420 7.22 -2.73 2.52
CA GLN A 420 8.26 -3.06 3.52
C GLN A 420 7.94 -4.37 4.26
N PHE A 421 6.67 -4.69 4.53
CA PHE A 421 6.27 -5.99 5.05
C PHE A 421 6.50 -7.12 4.03
N ASP A 422 6.28 -6.89 2.74
CA ASP A 422 6.60 -7.82 1.65
C ASP A 422 8.10 -8.14 1.62
N ALA A 423 8.95 -7.12 1.71
CA ALA A 423 10.40 -7.30 1.80
C ALA A 423 10.81 -8.03 3.09
N SER A 424 10.17 -7.72 4.22
CA SER A 424 10.37 -8.40 5.51
C SER A 424 10.02 -9.89 5.43
N ILE A 425 8.89 -10.24 4.82
CA ILE A 425 8.41 -11.61 4.62
C ILE A 425 9.27 -12.36 3.60
N ALA A 426 9.74 -11.68 2.54
CA ALA A 426 10.66 -12.28 1.57
C ALA A 426 12.03 -12.60 2.19
N ALA A 427 12.49 -11.78 3.13
CA ALA A 427 13.73 -12.01 3.87
C ALA A 427 13.57 -12.96 5.08
N LYS A 428 12.34 -13.09 5.62
CA LYS A 428 11.98 -14.08 6.65
C LYS A 428 10.54 -14.63 6.44
N PRO A 429 10.36 -15.77 5.74
CA PRO A 429 9.04 -16.34 5.48
C PRO A 429 8.29 -16.86 6.72
N ASP A 430 8.98 -17.17 7.83
CA ASP A 430 8.42 -17.61 9.11
C ASP A 430 8.18 -16.44 10.10
N PHE A 431 7.68 -15.30 9.61
CA PHE A 431 7.52 -14.08 10.41
C PHE A 431 6.04 -13.67 10.62
N PRO A 432 5.30 -14.30 11.55
CA PRO A 432 3.85 -14.09 11.71
C PRO A 432 3.46 -12.64 12.03
N GLN A 433 4.30 -11.88 12.73
CA GLN A 433 4.05 -10.46 12.99
C GLN A 433 4.02 -9.62 11.71
N ALA A 434 4.92 -9.90 10.76
CA ALA A 434 4.95 -9.18 9.47
C ALA A 434 3.74 -9.54 8.60
N PHE A 435 3.29 -10.81 8.59
CA PHE A 435 2.01 -11.19 7.99
C PHE A 435 0.83 -10.46 8.65
N THR A 436 0.77 -10.44 9.99
CA THR A 436 -0.31 -9.76 10.73
C THR A 436 -0.38 -8.27 10.37
N ALA A 437 0.75 -7.57 10.37
CA ALA A 437 0.82 -6.14 10.04
C ALA A 437 0.53 -5.84 8.55
N ARG A 438 0.95 -6.72 7.63
CA ARG A 438 0.55 -6.63 6.21
C ARG A 438 -0.95 -6.84 6.04
N GLY A 439 -1.53 -7.78 6.78
CA GLY A 439 -2.97 -8.01 6.85
C GLY A 439 -3.73 -6.76 7.31
N SER A 440 -3.23 -6.07 8.35
CA SER A 440 -3.81 -4.80 8.82
C SER A 440 -3.68 -3.67 7.78
N ALA A 441 -2.53 -3.55 7.10
CA ALA A 441 -2.34 -2.56 6.03
C ALA A 441 -3.23 -2.81 4.80
N ARG A 442 -3.52 -4.08 4.50
CA ARG A 442 -4.49 -4.49 3.47
C ARG A 442 -5.93 -4.26 3.90
N PHE A 443 -6.27 -4.58 5.15
CA PHE A 443 -7.60 -4.30 5.72
C PHE A 443 -7.94 -2.80 5.72
N ALA A 444 -6.97 -1.95 6.06
CA ALA A 444 -7.10 -0.48 5.99
C ALA A 444 -7.36 0.02 4.56
N GLN A 445 -6.78 -0.63 3.54
CA GLN A 445 -7.06 -0.37 2.12
C GLN A 445 -8.28 -1.14 1.57
N ARG A 446 -9.06 -1.80 2.43
CA ARG A 446 -10.24 -2.62 2.09
C ARG A 446 -9.95 -3.84 1.20
N GLU A 447 -8.70 -4.29 1.15
CA GLU A 447 -8.27 -5.52 0.46
C GLU A 447 -8.62 -6.78 1.29
N TYR A 448 -9.86 -6.90 1.76
CA TYR A 448 -10.27 -7.83 2.83
C TYR A 448 -9.91 -9.31 2.56
N ALA A 449 -9.97 -9.77 1.31
CA ALA A 449 -9.55 -11.13 0.96
C ALA A 449 -8.02 -11.35 1.06
N ARG A 450 -7.20 -10.33 0.74
CA ARG A 450 -5.74 -10.38 0.93
C ARG A 450 -5.36 -10.24 2.41
N ALA A 451 -6.13 -9.45 3.17
CA ALA A 451 -5.99 -9.36 4.62
C ALA A 451 -6.31 -10.71 5.30
N LEU A 452 -7.42 -11.35 4.91
CA LEU A 452 -7.81 -12.69 5.37
C LEU A 452 -6.72 -13.74 5.11
N ALA A 453 -6.13 -13.77 3.92
CA ALA A 453 -5.01 -14.66 3.60
C ALA A 453 -3.79 -14.42 4.51
N ASP A 454 -3.43 -13.16 4.76
CA ASP A 454 -2.31 -12.79 5.63
C ASP A 454 -2.53 -13.19 7.10
N TYR A 455 -3.70 -12.88 7.66
CA TYR A 455 -4.04 -13.29 9.03
C TYR A 455 -4.13 -14.82 9.16
N SER A 456 -4.70 -15.50 8.16
CA SER A 456 -4.72 -16.97 8.10
C SER A 456 -3.32 -17.56 8.08
N GLN A 457 -2.38 -16.95 7.34
CA GLN A 457 -0.99 -17.37 7.32
C GLN A 457 -0.26 -17.06 8.63
N ALA A 458 -0.55 -15.94 9.29
CA ALA A 458 -0.03 -15.65 10.61
C ALA A 458 -0.49 -16.69 11.66
N MET A 459 -1.77 -17.11 11.63
CA MET A 459 -2.29 -18.20 12.48
C MET A 459 -1.61 -19.54 12.18
N ARG A 460 -1.37 -19.87 10.90
CA ARG A 460 -0.64 -21.10 10.51
C ARG A 460 0.83 -21.10 10.94
N LEU A 461 1.47 -19.93 11.01
CA LEU A 461 2.87 -19.76 11.44
C LEU A 461 3.03 -19.69 12.97
N ASN A 462 2.06 -19.12 13.70
CA ASN A 462 2.01 -19.19 15.15
C ASN A 462 0.55 -19.18 15.66
N ALA A 463 0.11 -20.31 16.18
CA ALA A 463 -1.24 -20.50 16.70
C ALA A 463 -1.51 -19.77 18.03
N THR A 464 -0.49 -19.31 18.78
CA THR A 464 -0.67 -18.68 20.10
C THR A 464 -1.02 -17.20 20.06
N LEU A 465 -0.92 -16.55 18.90
CA LEU A 465 -1.27 -15.13 18.73
C LEU A 465 -2.78 -14.95 18.59
N ALA A 466 -3.37 -14.07 19.40
CA ALA A 466 -4.80 -13.75 19.33
C ALA A 466 -5.10 -12.67 18.26
N SER A 467 -4.19 -11.73 18.01
CA SER A 467 -4.41 -10.61 17.09
C SER A 467 -4.79 -11.05 15.66
N PRO A 468 -4.18 -12.10 15.07
CA PRO A 468 -4.61 -12.63 13.77
C PRO A 468 -6.05 -13.17 13.78
N ILE A 469 -6.52 -13.74 14.90
CA ILE A 469 -7.87 -14.33 15.01
C ILE A 469 -8.93 -13.24 14.84
N LEU A 470 -8.76 -12.08 15.49
CA LEU A 470 -9.63 -10.91 15.28
C LEU A 470 -9.51 -10.38 13.85
N GLY A 471 -8.30 -10.37 13.29
CA GLY A 471 -8.06 -10.01 11.89
C GLY A 471 -8.83 -10.88 10.89
N VAL A 472 -8.88 -12.19 11.11
CA VAL A 472 -9.71 -13.13 10.34
C VAL A 472 -11.19 -12.82 10.54
N ALA A 473 -11.65 -12.65 11.78
CA ALA A 473 -13.06 -12.36 12.10
C ALA A 473 -13.57 -11.09 11.40
N GLU A 474 -12.86 -9.97 11.54
CA GLU A 474 -13.21 -8.70 10.88
C GLU A 474 -13.13 -8.81 9.34
N SER A 475 -12.14 -9.53 8.80
CA SER A 475 -12.02 -9.71 7.34
C SER A 475 -13.17 -10.54 6.75
N LEU A 476 -13.60 -11.60 7.45
CA LEU A 476 -14.76 -12.41 7.08
C LEU A 476 -16.06 -11.60 7.17
N ASN A 477 -16.24 -10.83 8.26
CA ASN A 477 -17.38 -9.94 8.44
C ASN A 477 -17.46 -8.87 7.33
N ALA A 478 -16.33 -8.24 6.98
CA ALA A 478 -16.24 -7.24 5.91
C ALA A 478 -16.51 -7.80 4.50
N LEU A 479 -16.23 -9.10 4.26
CA LEU A 479 -16.62 -9.81 3.03
C LEU A 479 -18.12 -10.20 3.01
N GLY A 480 -18.83 -10.01 4.13
CA GLY A 480 -20.21 -10.46 4.33
C GLY A 480 -20.33 -11.94 4.73
N ARG A 481 -19.21 -12.63 4.99
CA ARG A 481 -19.16 -14.02 5.49
C ARG A 481 -19.40 -14.05 7.00
N LYS A 482 -20.51 -13.44 7.44
CA LYS A 482 -20.88 -13.26 8.86
C LYS A 482 -20.85 -14.58 9.65
N ALA A 483 -21.45 -15.64 9.13
CA ALA A 483 -21.50 -16.95 9.79
C ALA A 483 -20.10 -17.53 10.03
N ASP A 484 -19.23 -17.47 9.02
CA ASP A 484 -17.85 -17.93 9.08
C ASP A 484 -17.02 -17.12 10.10
N ALA A 485 -17.38 -15.85 10.37
CA ALA A 485 -16.69 -14.98 11.33
C ALA A 485 -17.00 -15.29 12.80
N ILE A 486 -18.21 -15.80 13.10
CA ILE A 486 -18.70 -16.11 14.46
C ILE A 486 -17.67 -16.87 15.32
N PRO A 487 -17.12 -18.03 14.89
CA PRO A 487 -16.23 -18.81 15.74
C PRO A 487 -14.88 -18.11 16.00
N TYR A 488 -14.41 -17.24 15.10
CA TYR A 488 -13.18 -16.45 15.32
C TYR A 488 -13.42 -15.31 16.32
N TYR A 489 -14.56 -14.63 16.26
CA TYR A 489 -14.95 -13.69 17.31
C TYR A 489 -15.05 -14.40 18.68
N GLN A 490 -15.71 -15.55 18.75
CA GLN A 490 -15.81 -16.35 19.98
C GLN A 490 -14.43 -16.76 20.52
N ALA A 491 -13.52 -17.24 19.67
CA ALA A 491 -12.16 -17.60 20.06
C ALA A 491 -11.34 -16.39 20.56
N TYR A 492 -11.47 -15.21 19.94
CA TYR A 492 -10.79 -13.99 20.40
C TYR A 492 -11.34 -13.48 21.74
N ILE A 493 -12.66 -13.57 21.95
CA ILE A 493 -13.32 -13.19 23.22
C ILE A 493 -12.93 -14.15 24.36
N ALA A 494 -12.68 -15.43 24.05
CA ALA A 494 -12.24 -16.44 25.01
C ALA A 494 -10.72 -16.47 25.26
N SER A 495 -9.92 -15.86 24.38
CA SER A 495 -8.46 -15.85 24.46
C SER A 495 -7.92 -15.07 25.65
N ARG A 496 -6.83 -15.59 26.24
CA ARG A 496 -6.02 -14.97 27.29
C ARG A 496 -4.59 -14.63 26.84
N SER A 497 -4.27 -14.82 25.56
CA SER A 497 -2.90 -14.59 25.06
C SER A 497 -2.42 -13.17 25.33
N ALA A 498 -1.12 -12.99 25.54
CA ALA A 498 -0.53 -11.72 25.97
C ALA A 498 -0.66 -10.57 24.95
N ASP A 499 -1.07 -10.85 23.71
CA ASP A 499 -1.36 -9.85 22.67
C ASP A 499 -2.84 -9.44 22.59
N VAL A 500 -3.71 -10.04 23.41
CA VAL A 500 -5.12 -9.65 23.57
C VAL A 500 -5.22 -8.23 24.13
N GLN A 501 -6.11 -7.42 23.56
CA GLN A 501 -6.37 -6.06 24.04
C GLN A 501 -7.81 -5.96 24.56
N PRO A 502 -8.05 -5.68 25.86
CA PRO A 502 -9.39 -5.75 26.47
C PRO A 502 -10.47 -4.92 25.75
N GLY A 503 -10.11 -3.73 25.24
CA GLY A 503 -11.03 -2.90 24.44
C GLY A 503 -11.42 -3.54 23.10
N LEU A 504 -10.51 -4.29 22.47
CA LEU A 504 -10.82 -5.04 21.24
C LEU A 504 -11.66 -6.29 21.51
N GLN A 505 -11.54 -6.91 22.69
CA GLN A 505 -12.46 -7.98 23.07
C GLN A 505 -13.90 -7.46 23.26
N GLU A 506 -14.06 -6.23 23.75
CA GLU A 506 -15.38 -5.62 23.87
C GLU A 506 -15.98 -5.26 22.49
N VAL A 507 -15.17 -4.72 21.57
CA VAL A 507 -15.57 -4.57 20.15
C VAL A 507 -15.96 -5.92 19.53
N ALA A 508 -15.22 -6.99 19.81
CA ALA A 508 -15.54 -8.33 19.34
C ALA A 508 -16.87 -8.86 19.89
N ARG A 509 -17.20 -8.60 21.17
CA ARG A 509 -18.51 -8.93 21.76
C ARG A 509 -19.64 -8.19 21.08
N GLN A 510 -19.46 -6.89 20.82
CA GLN A 510 -20.44 -6.05 20.13
C GLN A 510 -20.67 -6.54 18.69
N ARG A 511 -19.59 -6.80 17.93
CA ARG A 511 -19.66 -7.39 16.58
C ARG A 511 -20.34 -8.76 16.54
N LEU A 512 -20.09 -9.62 17.53
CA LEU A 512 -20.76 -10.91 17.65
C LEU A 512 -22.27 -10.74 17.91
N ALA A 513 -22.67 -9.76 18.72
CA ALA A 513 -24.08 -9.43 18.95
C ALA A 513 -24.77 -8.84 17.69
N GLU A 514 -24.09 -7.98 16.93
CA GLU A 514 -24.53 -7.44 15.61
C GLU A 514 -24.62 -8.50 14.49
N ILE A 515 -24.06 -9.70 14.72
CA ILE A 515 -24.15 -10.84 13.80
C ILE A 515 -25.25 -11.82 14.22
N GLY A 516 -25.65 -11.83 15.50
CA GLY A 516 -26.74 -12.63 16.04
C GLY A 516 -28.14 -12.00 15.97
N GLN A 517 -28.27 -10.82 15.35
CA GLN A 517 -29.51 -10.10 15.06
C GLN A 517 -29.75 -10.03 13.55
#